data_AF-A0A4P2QRR1-F1
#
_entry.id   AF-A0A4P2QRR1-F1
#
_cell.length_a   1.000
_cell.length_b   1.000
_cell.length_c   1.000
_cell.angle_alpha   90.00
_cell.angle_beta   90.00
_cell.angle_gamma   90.00
#
_symmetry.space_group_name_H-M   'P 1'
#
loop_
_entity.id
_entity.type
_entity.pdbx_description
1 polymer ?
#
loop_
_entity_poly.entity_id
_entity_poly.type
_entity_poly.pdbx_seq_one_letter_code
_entity_poly.pdbx_strand_id
1 'polypeptide(L)'
;MELRFDLWHLAFVSLVAGRAPPNFEVLSEVRLTIEPQRADLLLLRRVGAERKDDQALVLRALWARLGRVAIVEYKSPVESSFRPGDLVRLVTYGGLYETAHLDELPAPGDLTLVLVVASVTPTLRQDLARKGWTLSPLGGGYARIDGPMYTTYVAITDEVTDAERDDYLRLFSHRTAQPGEAARWLKQWMRDTRMKQPDIEELPGYEEMFQKLVEAMPVEKRLAGLAPEQRLAGLAPEQRLAGLAPEQRLAGLAPEQRLAGLAPEQRLAGLAPEQRLAGLAPEQVILALPVEVLRMLPEEHLQSLPPDVQETIKKRLRGTAH
;
A
#
# COMPACT_ATOMS: atom_id res chain seq x y z
N MET A 1 34.27 -32.22 33.90
CA MET A 1 34.02 -32.83 32.58
C MET A 1 32.74 -33.64 32.74
N GLU A 2 31.59 -33.02 32.50
CA GLU A 2 30.31 -33.76 32.49
C GLU A 2 30.34 -34.72 31.29
N LEU A 3 30.23 -36.01 31.57
CA LEU A 3 30.05 -37.00 30.50
C LEU A 3 28.72 -36.69 29.82
N ARG A 4 28.77 -36.40 28.51
CA ARG A 4 27.57 -36.03 27.73
C ARG A 4 26.49 -37.11 27.69
N PHE A 5 26.80 -38.38 28.00
CA PHE A 5 25.88 -39.51 27.86
C PHE A 5 26.10 -40.59 28.91
N ASP A 6 25.02 -41.33 29.21
CA ASP A 6 25.07 -42.56 29.99
C ASP A 6 25.22 -43.80 29.09
N LEU A 7 25.57 -44.94 29.71
CA LEU A 7 25.78 -46.21 28.99
C LEU A 7 24.49 -46.72 28.33
N TRP A 8 23.32 -46.35 28.86
CA TRP A 8 22.03 -46.74 28.33
C TRP A 8 21.74 -46.07 26.98
N HIS A 9 22.09 -44.79 26.84
CA HIS A 9 21.97 -44.05 25.58
C HIS A 9 22.75 -44.75 24.46
N LEU A 10 24.02 -45.09 24.71
CA LEU A 10 24.88 -45.76 23.72
C LEU A 10 24.36 -47.17 23.38
N ALA A 11 23.93 -47.94 24.37
CA ALA A 11 23.38 -49.28 24.15
C ALA A 11 22.09 -49.24 23.32
N PHE A 12 21.22 -48.26 23.58
CA PHE A 12 19.96 -48.10 22.87
C PHE A 12 20.15 -47.69 21.41
N VAL A 13 21.01 -46.69 21.15
CA VAL A 13 21.36 -46.29 19.76
C VAL A 13 21.90 -47.48 18.97
N SER A 14 22.80 -48.26 19.58
CA SER A 14 23.39 -49.45 18.96
C SER A 14 22.34 -50.52 18.64
N LEU A 15 21.40 -50.76 19.56
CA LEU A 15 20.30 -51.69 19.36
C LEU A 15 19.41 -51.28 18.18
N VAL A 16 19.02 -50.01 18.11
CA VAL A 16 18.15 -49.49 17.04
C VAL A 16 18.87 -49.54 15.69
N ALA A 17 20.12 -49.07 15.63
CA ALA A 17 20.92 -49.11 14.42
C ALA A 17 21.11 -50.54 13.88
N GLY A 18 21.34 -51.53 14.77
CA GLY A 18 21.53 -52.92 14.38
C GLY A 18 20.27 -53.70 14.03
N ARG A 19 19.08 -53.15 14.31
CA ARG A 19 17.78 -53.83 14.13
C ARG A 19 16.78 -53.05 13.28
N ALA A 20 17.13 -51.84 12.83
CA ALA A 20 16.27 -51.04 11.98
C ALA A 20 16.02 -51.73 10.62
N PRO A 21 14.83 -51.59 10.03
CA PRO A 21 14.58 -52.03 8.68
C PRO A 21 15.54 -51.35 7.68
N PRO A 22 15.91 -52.01 6.57
CA PRO A 22 16.92 -51.52 5.63
C PRO A 22 16.52 -50.23 4.88
N ASN A 23 15.25 -49.83 4.95
CA ASN A 23 14.76 -48.58 4.36
C ASN A 23 14.81 -47.37 5.30
N PHE A 24 15.48 -47.50 6.46
CA PHE A 24 15.70 -46.41 7.41
C PHE A 24 17.20 -46.22 7.68
N GLU A 25 17.65 -44.97 7.62
CA GLU A 25 18.97 -44.56 8.11
C GLU A 25 18.85 -44.14 9.58
N VAL A 26 19.73 -44.66 10.44
CA VAL A 26 19.73 -44.35 11.88
C VAL A 26 20.89 -43.41 12.18
N LEU A 27 20.55 -42.15 12.48
CA LEU A 27 21.50 -41.11 12.87
C LEU A 27 21.31 -40.77 14.36
N SER A 28 22.40 -40.72 15.12
CA SER A 28 22.40 -40.28 16.52
C SER A 28 23.02 -38.89 16.65
N GLU A 29 22.60 -38.15 17.67
CA GLU A 29 23.16 -36.83 18.03
C GLU A 29 23.13 -35.80 16.89
N VAL A 30 22.11 -35.87 16.03
CA VAL A 30 21.92 -34.91 14.94
C VAL A 30 21.63 -33.53 15.53
N ARG A 31 22.50 -32.55 15.23
CA ARG A 31 22.22 -31.15 15.53
C ARG A 31 21.08 -30.65 14.66
N LEU A 32 19.96 -30.34 15.28
CA LEU A 32 18.77 -29.84 14.59
C LEU A 32 18.85 -28.33 14.26
N THR A 33 19.72 -27.58 14.94
CA THR A 33 19.96 -26.15 14.69
C THR A 33 21.45 -25.82 14.88
N ILE A 34 21.97 -24.87 14.08
CA ILE A 34 23.36 -24.39 14.17
C ILE A 34 23.45 -23.12 15.02
N GLU A 35 22.50 -22.20 14.86
CA GLU A 35 22.44 -20.94 15.62
C GLU A 35 21.47 -21.04 16.81
N PRO A 36 21.74 -20.31 17.92
CA PRO A 36 20.78 -20.18 19.00
C PRO A 36 19.52 -19.49 18.48
N GLN A 37 18.36 -20.11 18.74
CA GLN A 37 17.07 -19.53 18.41
C GLN A 37 16.84 -18.24 19.20
N ARG A 38 16.35 -17.19 18.52
CA ARG A 38 16.10 -15.86 19.10
C ARG A 38 14.67 -15.46 18.80
N ALA A 39 13.93 -15.09 19.84
CA ALA A 39 12.66 -14.40 19.69
C ALA A 39 12.89 -12.91 19.48
N ASP A 40 11.98 -12.24 18.77
CA ASP A 40 12.08 -10.79 18.55
C ASP A 40 11.87 -10.01 19.85
N LEU A 41 10.87 -10.40 20.66
CA LEU A 41 10.64 -9.81 21.99
C LEU A 41 10.26 -10.88 23.03
N LEU A 42 10.78 -10.69 24.24
CA LEU A 42 10.32 -11.37 25.45
C LEU A 42 9.71 -10.33 26.39
N LEU A 43 8.40 -10.39 26.60
CA LEU A 43 7.67 -9.49 27.47
C LEU A 43 7.43 -10.16 28.81
N LEU A 44 7.93 -9.54 29.88
CA LEU A 44 7.86 -10.08 31.23
C LEU A 44 6.98 -9.19 32.10
N ARG A 45 5.94 -9.78 32.69
CA ARG A 45 5.13 -9.11 33.70
C ARG A 45 5.92 -9.08 35.01
N ARG A 46 6.10 -7.87 35.57
CA ARG A 46 6.82 -7.69 36.84
C ARG A 46 6.03 -8.34 37.98
N VAL A 47 6.66 -9.27 38.68
CA VAL A 47 6.07 -9.97 39.84
C VAL A 47 5.84 -8.96 40.96
N GLY A 48 4.64 -9.00 41.57
CA GLY A 48 4.25 -8.10 42.67
C GLY A 48 3.86 -6.68 42.26
N ALA A 49 3.95 -6.31 40.98
CA ALA A 49 3.46 -5.04 40.48
C ALA A 49 1.96 -5.10 40.19
N GLU A 50 1.24 -4.00 40.50
CA GLU A 50 -0.15 -3.81 40.09
C GLU A 50 -0.26 -3.79 38.55
N ARG A 51 -1.31 -4.44 38.00
CA ARG A 51 -1.60 -4.41 36.58
C ARG A 51 -2.12 -3.03 36.18
N LYS A 52 -1.50 -2.43 35.16
CA LYS A 52 -1.85 -1.13 34.57
C LYS A 52 -1.92 -1.24 33.04
N ASP A 53 -2.55 -2.33 32.58
CA ASP A 53 -2.59 -2.72 31.17
C ASP A 53 -3.29 -1.64 30.31
N ASP A 54 -4.19 -0.87 30.90
CA ASP A 54 -4.92 0.27 30.31
C ASP A 54 -4.05 1.50 30.02
N GLN A 55 -2.84 1.57 30.60
CA GLN A 55 -1.90 2.67 30.39
C GLN A 55 -1.02 2.48 29.15
N ALA A 56 -1.17 1.36 28.43
CA ALA A 56 -0.46 1.12 27.19
C ALA A 56 -0.78 2.18 26.13
N LEU A 57 0.26 2.59 25.38
CA LEU A 57 0.13 3.58 24.31
C LEU A 57 0.08 2.96 22.91
N VAL A 58 0.58 1.73 22.78
CA VAL A 58 0.57 0.92 21.56
C VAL A 58 0.09 -0.49 21.88
N LEU A 59 -0.55 -1.15 20.92
CA LEU A 59 -1.13 -2.49 21.08
C LEU A 59 -2.06 -2.58 22.31
N ARG A 60 -2.91 -1.56 22.52
CA ARG A 60 -3.56 -1.28 23.80
C ARG A 60 -4.40 -2.46 24.29
N ALA A 61 -5.17 -3.07 23.40
CA ALA A 61 -6.02 -4.20 23.78
C ALA A 61 -5.26 -5.54 23.94
N LEU A 62 -3.99 -5.61 23.54
CA LEU A 62 -3.17 -6.82 23.69
C LEU A 62 -2.76 -7.05 25.14
N TRP A 63 -2.34 -6.01 25.86
CA TRP A 63 -1.68 -6.12 27.17
C TRP A 63 -2.50 -6.84 28.23
N ALA A 64 -3.82 -6.61 28.24
CA ALA A 64 -4.74 -7.29 29.16
C ALA A 64 -4.85 -8.81 28.90
N ARG A 65 -4.52 -9.25 27.68
CA ARG A 65 -4.60 -10.66 27.24
C ARG A 65 -3.32 -11.44 27.49
N LEU A 66 -2.20 -10.75 27.75
CA LEU A 66 -0.90 -11.39 27.96
C LEU A 66 -0.83 -12.04 29.35
N GLY A 67 -0.25 -13.23 29.39
CA GLY A 67 0.11 -13.97 30.61
C GLY A 67 1.21 -13.29 31.43
N ARG A 68 1.95 -14.11 32.17
CA ARG A 68 3.12 -13.68 32.94
C ARG A 68 4.32 -13.40 32.02
N VAL A 69 4.46 -14.23 31.00
CA VAL A 69 5.49 -14.14 29.96
C VAL A 69 4.79 -14.14 28.60
N ALA A 70 5.24 -13.28 27.69
CA ALA A 70 4.85 -13.35 26.29
C ALA A 70 6.07 -13.37 25.37
N ILE A 71 6.09 -14.31 24.44
CA ILE A 71 7.07 -14.36 23.35
C ILE A 71 6.39 -13.75 22.12
N VAL A 72 7.00 -12.72 21.56
CA VAL A 72 6.48 -12.03 20.38
C VAL A 72 7.40 -12.26 19.19
N GLU A 73 6.81 -12.64 18.07
CA GLU A 73 7.44 -12.66 16.76
C GLU A 73 6.79 -11.58 15.89
N TYR A 74 7.60 -10.71 15.30
CA TYR A 74 7.17 -9.64 14.40
C TYR A 74 7.55 -9.95 12.96
N LYS A 75 6.60 -9.74 12.05
CA LYS A 75 6.82 -9.77 10.61
C LYS A 75 6.50 -8.40 10.02
N SER A 76 7.48 -7.84 9.34
CA SER A 76 7.34 -6.57 8.63
C SER A 76 6.18 -6.58 7.64
N PRO A 77 5.64 -5.41 7.25
CA PRO A 77 4.61 -5.30 6.22
C PRO A 77 5.01 -5.77 4.81
N VAL A 78 6.24 -6.24 4.62
CA VAL A 78 6.66 -6.81 3.34
C VAL A 78 5.92 -8.14 3.15
N GLU A 79 5.29 -8.34 2.00
CA GLU A 79 4.43 -9.50 1.74
C GLU A 79 5.15 -10.84 1.93
N SER A 80 6.45 -10.89 1.66
CA SER A 80 7.32 -12.07 1.83
C SER A 80 7.91 -12.26 3.23
N SER A 81 7.54 -11.39 4.19
CA SER A 81 8.10 -11.41 5.55
C SER A 81 7.70 -12.65 6.33
N PHE A 82 6.41 -13.02 6.30
CA PHE A 82 5.93 -14.27 6.89
C PHE A 82 6.24 -15.46 5.98
N ARG A 83 6.90 -16.49 6.51
CA ARG A 83 7.33 -17.68 5.79
C ARG A 83 6.67 -18.95 6.33
N PRO A 84 6.44 -19.97 5.48
CA PRO A 84 5.98 -21.28 5.95
C PRO A 84 6.87 -21.80 7.09
N GLY A 85 6.25 -22.21 8.20
CA GLY A 85 6.97 -22.72 9.37
C GLY A 85 7.27 -21.67 10.44
N ASP A 86 7.05 -20.37 10.19
CA ASP A 86 7.19 -19.33 11.21
C ASP A 86 6.26 -19.57 12.41
N LEU A 87 5.04 -20.07 12.18
CA LEU A 87 4.13 -20.47 13.27
C LEU A 87 4.67 -21.62 14.11
N VAL A 88 5.31 -22.61 13.46
CA VAL A 88 5.94 -23.73 14.18
C VAL A 88 7.11 -23.21 14.98
N ARG A 89 7.94 -22.34 14.39
CA ARG A 89 9.07 -21.71 15.06
C ARG A 89 8.62 -20.96 16.32
N LEU A 90 7.57 -20.16 16.23
CA LEU A 90 7.00 -19.44 17.37
C LEU A 90 6.54 -20.41 18.49
N VAL A 91 5.88 -21.51 18.15
CA VAL A 91 5.51 -22.54 19.14
C VAL A 91 6.73 -23.25 19.73
N THR A 92 7.75 -23.53 18.91
CA THR A 92 9.03 -24.09 19.37
C THR A 92 9.74 -23.15 20.35
N TYR A 93 9.70 -21.84 20.13
CA TYR A 93 10.23 -20.87 21.10
C TYR A 93 9.53 -20.97 22.45
N GLY A 94 8.20 -21.17 22.43
CA GLY A 94 7.41 -21.43 23.64
C GLY A 94 7.92 -22.66 24.40
N GLY A 95 8.10 -23.78 23.71
CA GLY A 95 8.60 -25.02 24.31
C GLY A 95 10.03 -24.92 24.85
N LEU A 96 10.92 -24.25 24.11
CA LEU A 96 12.29 -24.01 24.57
C LEU A 96 12.33 -23.11 25.82
N TYR A 97 11.47 -22.10 25.87
CA TYR A 97 11.39 -21.21 27.02
C TYR A 97 10.79 -21.93 28.23
N GLU A 98 9.68 -22.64 28.05
CA GLU A 98 9.00 -23.38 29.13
C GLU A 98 9.92 -24.44 29.74
N THR A 99 10.59 -25.25 28.93
CA THR A 99 11.52 -26.28 29.41
C THR A 99 12.69 -25.72 30.21
N ALA A 100 13.14 -24.51 29.90
CA ALA A 100 14.20 -23.82 30.66
C ALA A 100 13.70 -23.12 31.93
N HIS A 101 12.39 -22.89 32.08
CA HIS A 101 11.80 -22.07 33.15
C HIS A 101 10.55 -22.72 33.78
N LEU A 102 10.53 -24.07 33.89
CA LEU A 102 9.36 -24.84 34.36
C LEU A 102 8.82 -24.34 35.71
N ASP A 103 9.69 -24.00 36.64
CA ASP A 103 9.31 -23.55 37.98
C ASP A 103 8.70 -22.13 37.99
N GLU A 104 8.88 -21.35 36.92
CA GLU A 104 8.40 -19.97 36.82
C GLU A 104 7.03 -19.86 36.12
N LEU A 105 6.57 -20.95 35.48
CA LEU A 105 5.34 -21.02 34.67
C LEU A 105 4.37 -22.10 35.21
N PRO A 106 3.84 -21.94 36.44
CA PRO A 106 3.00 -22.96 37.07
C PRO A 106 1.63 -23.16 36.40
N ALA A 107 1.13 -22.19 35.63
CA ALA A 107 -0.16 -22.26 34.97
C ALA A 107 -0.04 -22.27 33.43
N PRO A 108 -0.89 -23.04 32.70
CA PRO A 108 -0.88 -23.07 31.23
C PRO A 108 -1.10 -21.70 30.54
N GLY A 109 -1.67 -20.73 31.25
CA GLY A 109 -1.87 -19.36 30.76
C GLY A 109 -0.72 -18.39 31.07
N ASP A 110 0.31 -18.83 31.78
CA ASP A 110 1.44 -17.97 32.15
C ASP A 110 2.32 -17.63 30.95
N LEU A 111 2.45 -18.55 29.99
CA LEU A 111 3.16 -18.33 28.73
C LEU A 111 2.19 -18.06 27.59
N THR A 112 2.34 -16.90 26.96
CA THR A 112 1.56 -16.47 25.80
C THR A 112 2.48 -16.32 24.58
N LEU A 113 1.99 -16.70 23.40
CA LEU A 113 2.68 -16.45 22.13
C LEU A 113 1.95 -15.36 21.37
N VAL A 114 2.69 -14.46 20.72
CA VAL A 114 2.13 -13.37 19.93
C VAL A 114 2.80 -13.31 18.57
N LEU A 115 2.01 -13.39 17.51
CA LEU A 115 2.45 -13.08 16.15
C LEU A 115 1.96 -11.67 15.79
N VAL A 116 2.87 -10.79 15.40
CA VAL A 116 2.54 -9.46 14.88
C VAL A 116 2.79 -9.45 13.38
N VAL A 117 1.75 -9.19 12.60
CA VAL A 117 1.78 -9.15 11.14
C VAL A 117 1.01 -7.93 10.65
N ALA A 118 1.33 -7.41 9.46
CA ALA A 118 0.55 -6.32 8.89
C ALA A 118 -0.82 -6.78 8.37
N SER A 119 -0.90 -7.98 7.82
CA SER A 119 -2.15 -8.55 7.30
C SER A 119 -2.17 -10.08 7.40
N VAL A 120 -3.35 -10.68 7.29
CA VAL A 120 -3.50 -12.15 7.22
C VAL A 120 -3.34 -12.61 5.77
N THR A 121 -2.09 -12.87 5.38
CA THR A 121 -1.70 -13.26 4.01
C THR A 121 -2.19 -14.67 3.63
N PRO A 122 -2.26 -15.00 2.31
CA PRO A 122 -2.53 -16.36 1.86
C PRO A 122 -1.56 -17.40 2.45
N THR A 123 -0.28 -17.05 2.59
CA THR A 123 0.75 -17.90 3.20
C THR A 123 0.42 -18.24 4.66
N LEU A 124 0.02 -17.25 5.46
CA LEU A 124 -0.40 -17.47 6.85
C LEU A 124 -1.65 -18.36 6.92
N ARG A 125 -2.65 -18.12 6.06
CA ARG A 125 -3.87 -18.95 6.00
C ARG A 125 -3.55 -20.40 5.64
N GLN A 126 -2.66 -20.63 4.68
CA GLN A 126 -2.23 -21.97 4.30
C GLN A 126 -1.46 -22.66 5.42
N ASP A 127 -0.60 -21.95 6.14
CA ASP A 127 0.17 -22.53 7.25
C ASP A 127 -0.75 -22.90 8.43
N LEU A 128 -1.76 -22.09 8.74
CA LEU A 128 -2.83 -22.42 9.69
C LEU A 128 -3.61 -23.67 9.25
N ALA A 129 -4.08 -23.69 8.01
CA ALA A 129 -4.88 -24.80 7.47
C ALA A 129 -4.12 -26.14 7.49
N ARG A 130 -2.83 -26.13 7.14
CA ARG A 130 -1.97 -27.33 7.20
C ARG A 130 -1.86 -27.93 8.60
N LYS A 131 -2.03 -27.12 9.65
CA LYS A 131 -1.97 -27.56 11.05
C LYS A 131 -3.35 -27.85 11.65
N GLY A 132 -4.43 -27.63 10.88
CA GLY A 132 -5.79 -27.70 11.39
C GLY A 132 -6.11 -26.60 12.41
N TRP A 133 -5.38 -25.48 12.39
CA TRP A 133 -5.59 -24.36 13.30
C TRP A 133 -6.55 -23.34 12.71
N THR A 134 -7.30 -22.67 13.58
CA THR A 134 -8.25 -21.62 13.19
C THR A 134 -7.86 -20.27 13.76
N LEU A 135 -8.33 -19.20 13.12
CA LEU A 135 -8.11 -17.83 13.57
C LEU A 135 -9.46 -17.25 14.04
N SER A 136 -9.62 -17.12 15.36
CA SER A 136 -10.83 -16.57 15.99
C SER A 136 -10.70 -15.06 16.23
N PRO A 137 -11.55 -14.21 15.62
CA PRO A 137 -11.49 -12.77 15.81
C PRO A 137 -11.78 -12.36 17.26
N LEU A 138 -11.01 -11.40 17.78
CA LEU A 138 -11.21 -10.78 19.09
C LEU A 138 -11.61 -9.30 18.98
N GLY A 139 -11.73 -8.78 17.75
CA GLY A 139 -12.04 -7.39 17.46
C GLY A 139 -10.81 -6.46 17.51
N GLY A 140 -10.93 -5.30 16.86
CA GLY A 140 -9.90 -4.25 16.88
C GLY A 140 -8.55 -4.64 16.25
N GLY A 141 -8.55 -5.55 15.28
CA GLY A 141 -7.33 -6.04 14.64
C GLY A 141 -6.61 -7.16 15.39
N TYR A 142 -7.25 -7.75 16.39
CA TYR A 142 -6.70 -8.87 17.13
C TYR A 142 -7.48 -10.16 16.88
N ALA A 143 -6.77 -11.28 16.93
CA ALA A 143 -7.34 -12.61 16.84
C ALA A 143 -6.59 -13.59 17.74
N ARG A 144 -7.22 -14.73 18.06
CA ARG A 144 -6.60 -15.88 18.70
C ARG A 144 -6.38 -16.97 17.67
N ILE A 145 -5.23 -17.63 17.70
CA ILE A 145 -5.03 -18.88 16.97
C ILE A 145 -5.47 -20.02 17.87
N ASP A 146 -6.47 -20.79 17.45
CA ASP A 146 -6.93 -21.99 18.15
C ASP A 146 -6.26 -23.23 17.55
N GLY A 147 -5.72 -24.08 18.42
CA GLY A 147 -5.02 -25.31 18.03
C GLY A 147 -3.61 -25.49 18.62
N PRO A 148 -2.76 -24.45 18.73
CA PRO A 148 -1.47 -24.56 19.42
C PRO A 148 -1.61 -24.93 20.90
N MET A 149 -0.55 -25.51 21.48
CA MET A 149 -0.50 -25.87 22.90
C MET A 149 -0.50 -24.66 23.85
N TYR A 150 0.01 -23.52 23.39
CA TYR A 150 0.05 -22.28 24.15
C TYR A 150 -1.03 -21.30 23.69
N THR A 151 -1.50 -20.46 24.60
CA THR A 151 -2.38 -19.34 24.24
C THR A 151 -1.65 -18.45 23.23
N THR A 152 -2.17 -18.37 22.01
CA THR A 152 -1.50 -17.71 20.89
C THR A 152 -2.40 -16.63 20.30
N TYR A 153 -1.90 -15.39 20.26
CA TYR A 153 -2.61 -14.24 19.69
C TYR A 153 -1.94 -13.75 18.41
N VAL A 154 -2.73 -13.10 17.56
CA VAL A 154 -2.26 -12.37 16.39
C VAL A 154 -2.67 -10.91 16.55
N ALA A 155 -1.73 -10.00 16.34
CA ALA A 155 -2.00 -8.58 16.15
C ALA A 155 -1.80 -8.22 14.68
N ILE A 156 -2.85 -7.72 14.04
CA ILE A 156 -2.90 -7.38 12.61
C ILE A 156 -2.75 -5.87 12.50
N THR A 157 -1.53 -5.36 12.29
CA THR A 157 -1.23 -3.93 12.50
C THR A 157 -2.03 -3.00 11.61
N ASP A 158 -2.43 -3.42 10.40
CA ASP A 158 -3.36 -2.67 9.53
C ASP A 158 -4.71 -2.40 10.18
N GLU A 159 -5.24 -3.37 10.91
CA GLU A 159 -6.54 -3.26 11.57
C GLU A 159 -6.39 -2.59 12.94
N VAL A 160 -5.32 -2.90 13.68
CA VAL A 160 -5.03 -2.33 15.00
C VAL A 160 -4.79 -0.82 14.89
N THR A 161 -4.01 -0.35 13.91
CA THR A 161 -3.75 1.09 13.75
C THR A 161 -5.04 1.87 13.48
N ASP A 162 -5.96 1.32 12.69
CA ASP A 162 -7.23 1.99 12.37
C ASP A 162 -8.19 1.94 13.58
N ALA A 163 -8.26 0.81 14.29
CA ALA A 163 -9.12 0.63 15.45
C ALA A 163 -8.67 1.47 16.65
N GLU A 164 -7.37 1.53 16.92
CA GLU A 164 -6.78 2.25 18.06
C GLU A 164 -6.38 3.69 17.70
N ARG A 165 -6.50 4.09 16.43
CA ARG A 165 -6.04 5.40 15.89
C ARG A 165 -4.58 5.67 16.25
N ASP A 166 -3.73 4.67 16.05
CA ASP A 166 -2.34 4.67 16.49
C ASP A 166 -1.40 4.98 15.32
N ASP A 167 -0.89 6.21 15.30
CA ASP A 167 0.04 6.70 14.28
C ASP A 167 1.45 6.08 14.38
N TYR A 168 1.85 5.53 15.54
CA TYR A 168 3.12 4.82 15.69
C TYR A 168 3.02 3.44 15.04
N LEU A 169 1.97 2.68 15.36
CA LEU A 169 1.72 1.39 14.71
C LEU A 169 1.43 1.53 13.20
N ARG A 170 0.90 2.67 12.76
CA ARG A 170 0.72 3.00 11.34
C ARG A 170 2.03 2.86 10.55
N LEU A 171 3.17 3.21 11.14
CA LEU A 171 4.50 3.07 10.52
C LEU A 171 4.88 1.60 10.25
N PHE A 172 4.32 0.66 11.01
CA PHE A 172 4.56 -0.78 10.92
C PHE A 172 3.39 -1.52 10.27
N SER A 173 2.65 -0.85 9.38
CA SER A 173 1.47 -1.37 8.66
C SER A 173 1.56 -1.01 7.18
N HIS A 174 0.63 -1.49 6.34
CA HIS A 174 0.51 -1.05 4.95
C HIS A 174 -0.12 0.34 4.81
N ARG A 175 -0.63 0.91 5.90
CA ARG A 175 -1.28 2.22 5.87
C ARG A 175 -0.27 3.32 5.60
N THR A 176 -0.67 4.30 4.78
CA THR A 176 0.15 5.48 4.49
C THR A 176 0.47 6.23 5.77
N ALA A 177 1.74 6.55 5.99
CA ALA A 177 2.18 7.31 7.15
C ALA A 177 1.59 8.73 7.15
N GLN A 178 1.34 9.28 8.34
CA GLN A 178 0.81 10.63 8.50
C GLN A 178 1.86 11.59 9.08
N PRO A 179 1.83 12.87 8.70
CA PRO A 179 2.63 13.89 9.38
C PRO A 179 2.23 13.98 10.85
N GLY A 180 3.19 13.98 11.77
CA GLY A 180 2.88 14.03 13.19
C GLY A 180 4.03 13.64 14.10
N GLU A 181 3.69 13.24 15.32
CA GLU A 181 4.66 12.83 16.33
C GLU A 181 5.38 11.54 15.93
N ALA A 182 4.65 10.52 15.46
CA ALA A 182 5.21 9.27 14.99
C ALA A 182 6.24 9.45 13.85
N ALA A 183 5.94 10.31 12.87
CA ALA A 183 6.88 10.63 11.80
C ALA A 183 8.14 11.36 12.30
N ARG A 184 7.99 12.27 13.27
CA ARG A 184 9.14 12.92 13.92
C ARG A 184 9.98 11.92 14.70
N TRP A 185 9.33 11.00 15.42
CA TRP A 185 9.99 9.91 16.11
C TRP A 185 10.77 9.03 15.14
N LEU A 186 10.17 8.61 14.02
CA LEU A 186 10.85 7.79 13.01
C LEU A 186 12.07 8.50 12.44
N LYS A 187 11.92 9.78 12.06
CA LYS A 187 13.03 10.60 11.58
C LYS A 187 14.18 10.66 12.59
N GLN A 188 13.85 10.87 13.86
CA GLN A 188 14.84 10.96 14.93
C GLN A 188 15.52 9.61 15.15
N TRP A 189 14.76 8.53 15.19
CA TRP A 189 15.26 7.17 15.32
C TRP A 189 16.19 6.80 14.16
N MET A 190 15.81 7.05 12.90
CA MET A 190 16.66 6.78 11.74
C MET A 190 17.99 7.54 11.82
N ARG A 191 17.94 8.83 12.22
CA ARG A 191 19.15 9.63 12.41
C ARG A 191 20.07 9.04 13.49
N ASP A 192 19.50 8.68 14.64
CA ASP A 192 20.26 8.18 15.79
C ASP A 192 20.82 6.78 15.52
N THR A 193 20.07 5.94 14.82
CA THR A 193 20.53 4.62 14.39
C THR A 193 21.66 4.74 13.37
N ARG A 194 21.57 5.63 12.38
CA ARG A 194 22.66 5.87 11.42
C ARG A 194 23.97 6.29 12.10
N MET A 195 23.89 7.05 13.20
CA MET A 195 25.07 7.42 13.98
C MET A 195 25.74 6.22 14.67
N LYS A 196 24.97 5.20 15.04
CA LYS A 196 25.47 3.96 15.70
C LYS A 196 25.83 2.87 14.70
N GLN A 197 25.19 2.89 13.53
CA GLN A 197 25.31 1.93 12.46
C GLN A 197 25.42 2.69 11.14
N PRO A 198 26.65 3.03 10.71
CA PRO A 198 26.89 3.87 9.55
C PRO A 198 26.33 3.31 8.24
N ASP A 199 26.22 1.98 8.13
CA ASP A 199 25.72 1.26 6.95
C ASP A 199 24.25 0.84 7.10
N ILE A 200 23.43 1.67 7.76
CA ILE A 200 22.00 1.37 8.00
C ILE A 200 21.24 1.20 6.68
N GLU A 201 21.68 1.86 5.61
CA GLU A 201 21.09 1.80 4.27
C GLU A 201 21.17 0.40 3.64
N GLU A 202 22.11 -0.44 4.08
CA GLU A 202 22.27 -1.82 3.59
C GLU A 202 21.39 -2.83 4.33
N LEU A 203 20.73 -2.39 5.43
CA LEU A 203 19.90 -3.29 6.22
C LEU A 203 18.59 -3.63 5.51
N PRO A 204 18.15 -4.91 5.58
CA PRO A 204 16.82 -5.29 5.12
C PRO A 204 15.74 -4.44 5.81
N GLY A 205 14.83 -3.87 5.02
CA GLY A 205 13.75 -3.01 5.54
C GLY A 205 14.05 -1.51 5.54
N TYR A 206 15.27 -1.08 5.21
CA TYR A 206 15.62 0.34 5.22
C TYR A 206 14.78 1.17 4.25
N GLU A 207 14.62 0.70 3.01
CA GLU A 207 13.88 1.41 1.96
C GLU A 207 12.41 1.58 2.34
N GLU A 208 11.80 0.57 2.94
CA GLU A 208 10.41 0.62 3.41
C GLU A 208 10.25 1.63 4.55
N MET A 209 11.18 1.66 5.52
CA MET A 209 11.17 2.65 6.59
C MET A 209 11.43 4.07 6.06
N PHE A 210 12.31 4.22 5.08
CA PHE A 210 12.55 5.49 4.40
C PHE A 210 11.29 5.96 3.66
N GLN A 211 10.61 5.06 2.96
CA GLN A 211 9.36 5.36 2.27
C GLN A 211 8.27 5.82 3.25
N LYS A 212 8.15 5.22 4.44
CA LYS A 212 7.25 5.71 5.51
C LYS A 212 7.57 7.15 5.91
N LEU A 213 8.85 7.48 6.02
CA LEU A 213 9.26 8.85 6.32
C LEU A 213 8.88 9.82 5.20
N VAL A 214 9.07 9.42 3.93
CA VAL A 214 8.67 10.21 2.75
C VAL A 214 7.16 10.42 2.71
N GLU A 215 6.35 9.38 2.93
CA GLU A 215 4.88 9.46 2.97
C GLU A 215 4.38 10.50 3.98
N ALA A 216 5.01 10.56 5.15
CA ALA A 216 4.66 11.51 6.20
C ALA A 216 5.16 12.95 5.94
N MET A 217 5.89 13.20 4.85
CA MET A 217 6.32 14.56 4.48
C MET A 217 5.23 15.34 3.74
N PRO A 218 5.07 16.65 4.05
CA PRO A 218 4.24 17.54 3.24
C PRO A 218 4.61 17.46 1.76
N VAL A 219 3.61 17.49 0.88
CA VAL A 219 3.78 17.39 -0.58
C VAL A 219 4.75 18.47 -1.07
N GLU A 220 4.67 19.67 -0.51
CA GLU A 220 5.52 20.81 -0.87
C GLU A 220 7.01 20.49 -0.63
N LYS A 221 7.32 19.77 0.45
CA LYS A 221 8.69 19.32 0.75
C LYS A 221 9.12 18.16 -0.14
N ARG A 222 8.21 17.25 -0.48
CA ARG A 222 8.51 16.15 -1.42
C ARG A 222 8.81 16.63 -2.82
N LEU A 223 8.12 17.70 -3.26
CA LEU A 223 8.28 18.29 -4.59
C LEU A 223 9.28 19.46 -4.63
N ALA A 224 9.89 19.81 -3.50
CA ALA A 224 10.86 20.90 -3.42
C ALA A 224 12.06 20.62 -4.33
N GLY A 225 12.48 21.61 -5.12
CA GLY A 225 13.59 21.49 -6.06
C GLY A 225 13.25 20.83 -7.40
N LEU A 226 12.06 20.25 -7.57
CA LEU A 226 11.60 19.75 -8.86
C LEU A 226 11.01 20.89 -9.71
N ALA A 227 11.37 20.93 -10.99
CA ALA A 227 10.74 21.79 -11.98
C ALA A 227 9.28 21.35 -12.24
N PRO A 228 8.37 22.25 -12.64
CA PRO A 228 6.97 21.90 -12.90
C PRO A 228 6.79 20.70 -13.84
N GLU A 229 7.61 20.59 -14.88
CA GLU A 229 7.60 19.50 -15.85
C GLU A 229 7.93 18.16 -15.19
N GLN A 230 8.88 18.16 -14.25
CA GLN A 230 9.28 16.96 -13.50
C GLN A 230 8.20 16.54 -12.49
N ARG A 231 7.49 17.50 -11.88
CA ARG A 231 6.37 17.21 -10.97
C ARG A 231 5.17 16.57 -11.69
N LEU A 232 5.00 16.90 -12.97
CA LEU A 232 3.92 16.38 -13.81
C LEU A 232 4.35 15.15 -14.65
N ALA A 233 5.61 14.74 -14.57
CA ALA A 233 6.12 13.56 -15.27
C ALA A 233 5.39 12.30 -14.81
N GLY A 234 5.04 11.42 -15.76
CA GLY A 234 4.28 10.20 -15.48
C GLY A 234 2.76 10.39 -15.31
N LEU A 235 2.26 11.62 -15.15
CA LEU A 235 0.83 11.90 -15.18
C LEU A 235 0.32 11.98 -16.62
N ALA A 236 -0.83 11.35 -16.88
CA ALA A 236 -1.58 11.51 -18.12
C ALA A 236 -2.10 12.96 -18.24
N PRO A 237 -2.26 13.53 -19.46
CA PRO A 237 -2.73 14.90 -19.64
C PRO A 237 -4.01 15.24 -18.88
N GLU A 238 -4.95 14.30 -18.79
CA GLU A 238 -6.21 14.45 -18.06
C GLU A 238 -5.99 14.63 -16.56
N GLN A 239 -5.00 13.93 -15.99
CA GLN A 239 -4.63 14.03 -14.58
C GLN A 239 -3.90 15.35 -14.29
N ARG A 240 -3.11 15.86 -15.23
CA ARG A 240 -2.43 17.16 -15.09
C ARG A 240 -3.41 18.33 -15.06
N LEU A 241 -4.53 18.19 -15.77
CA LEU A 241 -5.59 19.21 -15.85
C LEU A 241 -6.73 18.96 -14.84
N ALA A 242 -6.65 17.89 -14.05
CA ALA A 242 -7.64 17.57 -13.03
C ALA A 242 -7.71 18.70 -11.98
N GLY A 243 -8.92 19.10 -11.60
CA GLY A 243 -9.16 20.22 -10.68
C GLY A 243 -9.10 21.62 -11.31
N LEU A 244 -8.64 21.76 -12.58
CA LEU A 244 -8.76 23.02 -13.32
C LEU A 244 -10.13 23.12 -14.00
N ALA A 245 -10.78 24.28 -13.87
CA ALA A 245 -11.97 24.63 -14.66
C ALA A 245 -11.61 24.75 -16.16
N PRO A 246 -12.54 24.49 -17.09
CA PRO A 246 -12.28 24.57 -18.53
C PRO A 246 -11.61 25.88 -18.97
N GLU A 247 -12.02 27.01 -18.39
CA GLU A 247 -11.48 28.34 -18.67
C GLU A 247 -10.01 28.45 -18.25
N GLN A 248 -9.62 27.82 -17.14
CA GLN A 248 -8.25 27.79 -16.65
C GLN A 248 -7.36 26.88 -17.50
N ARG A 249 -7.91 25.79 -18.05
CA ARG A 249 -7.19 24.89 -18.96
C ARG A 249 -6.83 25.56 -20.28
N LEU A 250 -7.68 26.49 -20.73
CA LEU A 250 -7.49 27.25 -21.97
C LEU A 250 -6.79 28.61 -21.73
N ALA A 251 -6.46 28.95 -20.48
CA ALA A 251 -5.80 30.20 -20.15
C ALA A 251 -4.42 30.28 -20.81
N GLY A 252 -4.09 31.45 -21.37
CA GLY A 252 -2.83 31.66 -22.12
C GLY A 252 -2.85 31.18 -23.58
N LEU A 253 -3.86 30.41 -24.01
CA LEU A 253 -4.07 30.10 -25.43
C LEU A 253 -4.80 31.24 -26.12
N ALA A 254 -4.32 31.64 -27.29
CA ALA A 254 -5.03 32.55 -28.20
C ALA A 254 -6.32 31.88 -28.73
N PRO A 255 -7.38 32.64 -29.09
CA PRO A 255 -8.64 32.06 -29.59
C PRO A 255 -8.44 31.06 -30.75
N GLU A 256 -7.51 31.34 -31.65
CA GLU A 256 -7.18 30.47 -32.79
C GLU A 256 -6.61 29.13 -32.35
N GLN A 257 -5.80 29.12 -31.28
CA GLN A 257 -5.22 27.91 -30.70
C GLN A 257 -6.25 27.08 -29.93
N ARG A 258 -7.23 27.72 -29.29
CA ARG A 258 -8.34 27.03 -28.61
C ARG A 258 -9.27 26.31 -29.58
N LEU A 259 -9.42 26.86 -30.78
CA LEU A 259 -10.24 26.29 -31.85
C LEU A 259 -9.44 25.37 -32.80
N ALA A 260 -8.13 25.23 -32.59
CA ALA A 260 -7.28 24.38 -33.40
C ALA A 260 -7.73 22.91 -33.27
N GLY A 261 -7.81 22.20 -34.40
CA GLY A 261 -8.31 20.82 -34.46
C GLY A 261 -9.83 20.67 -34.47
N LEU A 262 -10.61 21.74 -34.21
CA LEU A 262 -12.06 21.73 -34.41
C LEU A 262 -12.39 22.00 -35.89
N ALA A 263 -13.31 21.21 -36.45
CA ALA A 263 -13.90 21.48 -37.77
C ALA A 263 -14.75 22.77 -37.74
N PRO A 264 -14.88 23.50 -38.87
CA PRO A 264 -15.65 24.76 -38.92
C PRO A 264 -17.05 24.66 -38.30
N GLU A 265 -17.75 23.55 -38.52
CA GLU A 265 -19.09 23.29 -37.98
C GLU A 265 -19.09 23.18 -36.45
N GLN A 266 -18.04 22.60 -35.87
CA GLN A 266 -17.86 22.47 -34.43
C GLN A 266 -17.50 23.81 -33.77
N ARG A 267 -16.78 24.70 -34.48
CA ARG A 267 -16.45 26.05 -33.99
C ARG A 267 -17.68 26.95 -33.89
N LEU A 268 -18.66 26.74 -34.78
CA LEU A 268 -19.92 27.48 -34.81
C LEU A 268 -21.05 26.80 -34.00
N ALA A 269 -20.78 25.61 -33.44
CA ALA A 269 -21.74 24.88 -32.64
C ALA A 269 -22.12 25.69 -31.39
N GLY A 270 -23.42 25.81 -31.10
CA GLY A 270 -23.94 26.61 -29.99
C GLY A 270 -24.14 28.10 -30.29
N LEU A 271 -23.64 28.62 -31.41
CA LEU A 271 -23.98 29.98 -31.87
C LEU A 271 -25.33 29.98 -32.60
N ALA A 272 -26.17 30.99 -32.33
CA ALA A 272 -27.38 31.26 -33.10
C ALA A 272 -27.02 31.70 -34.54
N PRO A 273 -27.87 31.47 -35.56
CA PRO A 273 -27.59 31.84 -36.95
C PRO A 273 -27.15 33.30 -37.13
N GLU A 274 -27.78 34.22 -36.41
CA GLU A 274 -27.47 35.66 -36.44
C GLU A 274 -26.06 35.95 -35.93
N GLN A 275 -25.59 35.19 -34.92
CA GLN A 275 -24.25 35.32 -34.35
C GLN A 275 -23.17 34.71 -35.26
N ARG A 276 -23.52 33.68 -36.05
CA ARG A 276 -22.60 33.08 -37.03
C ARG A 276 -22.33 34.01 -38.22
N LEU A 277 -23.32 34.84 -38.54
CA LEU A 277 -23.26 35.81 -39.63
C LEU A 277 -22.78 37.19 -39.17
N ALA A 278 -22.58 37.40 -37.86
CA ALA A 278 -22.14 38.66 -37.29
C ALA A 278 -20.75 39.04 -37.83
N GLY A 279 -20.61 40.28 -38.30
CA GLY A 279 -19.37 40.81 -38.88
C GLY A 279 -19.20 40.54 -40.38
N LEU A 280 -20.10 39.79 -41.02
CA LEU A 280 -20.18 39.72 -42.48
C LEU A 280 -20.89 40.96 -43.03
N ALA A 281 -20.42 41.45 -44.19
CA ALA A 281 -21.15 42.47 -44.93
C ALA A 281 -22.49 41.89 -45.44
N PRO A 282 -23.57 42.69 -45.57
CA PRO A 282 -24.87 42.22 -46.04
C PRO A 282 -24.79 41.41 -47.35
N GLU A 283 -23.89 41.80 -48.26
CA GLU A 283 -23.66 41.15 -49.54
C GLU A 283 -23.03 39.75 -49.39
N GLN A 284 -22.24 39.54 -48.33
CA GLN A 284 -21.63 38.24 -48.02
C GLN A 284 -22.61 37.29 -47.33
N VAL A 285 -23.59 37.82 -46.60
CA VAL A 285 -24.66 37.01 -45.98
C VAL A 285 -25.53 36.34 -47.05
N ILE A 286 -25.69 36.97 -48.22
CA ILE A 286 -26.38 36.37 -49.38
C ILE A 286 -25.73 35.03 -49.78
N LEU A 287 -24.41 34.90 -49.62
CA LEU A 287 -23.69 33.65 -49.90
C LEU A 287 -24.04 32.49 -48.96
N ALA A 288 -24.77 32.74 -47.86
CA ALA A 288 -25.29 31.70 -46.99
C ALA A 288 -26.70 31.24 -47.37
N LEU A 289 -27.38 31.92 -48.31
CA LEU A 289 -28.73 31.56 -48.72
C LEU A 289 -28.77 30.20 -49.46
N PRO A 290 -29.89 29.46 -49.35
CA PRO A 290 -30.15 28.30 -50.19
C PRO A 290 -30.14 28.65 -51.68
N VAL A 291 -29.78 27.68 -52.51
CA VAL A 291 -29.65 27.88 -53.96
C VAL A 291 -30.99 28.26 -54.58
N GLU A 292 -32.10 27.75 -54.04
CA GLU A 292 -33.46 28.04 -54.45
C GLU A 292 -33.78 29.52 -54.27
N VAL A 293 -33.36 30.10 -53.14
CA VAL A 293 -33.55 31.53 -52.84
C VAL A 293 -32.63 32.38 -53.71
N LEU A 294 -31.39 31.94 -53.94
CA LEU A 294 -30.46 32.64 -54.83
C LEU A 294 -30.98 32.73 -56.28
N ARG A 295 -31.69 31.70 -56.77
CA ARG A 295 -32.32 31.70 -58.10
C ARG A 295 -33.50 32.69 -58.22
N MET A 296 -34.10 33.07 -57.09
CA MET A 296 -35.22 34.00 -57.04
C MET A 296 -34.79 35.45 -56.90
N LEU A 297 -33.49 35.73 -56.71
CA LEU A 297 -32.99 37.09 -56.63
C LEU A 297 -33.11 37.79 -58.00
N PRO A 298 -33.61 39.04 -58.05
CA PRO A 298 -33.66 39.81 -59.29
C PRO A 298 -32.27 39.98 -59.91
N GLU A 299 -32.18 39.89 -61.23
CA GLU A 299 -30.91 40.02 -61.96
C GLU A 299 -30.23 41.38 -61.69
N GLU A 300 -31.02 42.45 -61.56
CA GLU A 300 -30.56 43.78 -61.18
C GLU A 300 -29.89 43.80 -59.78
N HIS A 301 -30.43 43.01 -58.84
CA HIS A 301 -29.84 42.88 -57.50
C HIS A 301 -28.54 42.09 -57.57
N LEU A 302 -28.48 41.00 -58.35
CA LEU A 302 -27.25 40.24 -58.56
C LEU A 302 -26.15 41.10 -59.19
N GLN A 303 -26.48 41.96 -60.16
CA GLN A 303 -25.53 42.87 -60.81
C GLN A 303 -25.04 44.00 -59.88
N SER A 304 -25.82 44.37 -58.86
CA SER A 304 -25.42 45.37 -57.86
C SER A 304 -24.43 44.85 -56.81
N LEU A 305 -24.25 43.53 -56.71
CA LEU A 305 -23.34 42.92 -55.73
C LEU A 305 -21.87 43.08 -56.13
N PRO A 306 -20.92 43.02 -55.17
CA PRO A 306 -19.50 42.97 -55.46
C PRO A 306 -19.12 41.82 -56.41
N PRO A 307 -18.16 42.01 -57.34
CA PRO A 307 -17.81 41.01 -58.36
C PRO A 307 -17.43 39.63 -57.80
N ASP A 308 -16.78 39.56 -56.64
CA ASP A 308 -16.39 38.33 -55.95
C ASP A 308 -17.60 37.54 -55.40
N VAL A 309 -18.61 38.26 -54.90
CA VAL A 309 -19.89 37.69 -54.45
C VAL A 309 -20.66 37.14 -55.65
N GLN A 310 -20.74 37.91 -56.75
CA GLN A 310 -21.39 37.48 -57.99
C GLN A 310 -20.79 36.19 -58.54
N GLU A 311 -19.47 36.10 -58.64
CA GLU A 311 -18.78 34.92 -59.15
C GLU A 311 -19.00 33.70 -58.25
N THR A 312 -19.04 33.90 -56.93
CA THR A 312 -19.34 32.83 -55.97
C THR A 312 -20.78 32.32 -56.11
N ILE A 313 -21.76 33.22 -56.27
CA ILE A 313 -23.17 32.86 -56.52
C ILE A 313 -23.29 32.10 -57.85
N LYS A 314 -22.69 32.61 -58.93
CA LYS A 314 -22.68 31.93 -60.25
C LYS A 314 -22.09 30.52 -60.15
N LYS A 315 -21.00 30.34 -59.40
CA LYS A 315 -20.39 29.02 -59.18
C LYS A 315 -21.31 28.07 -58.42
N ARG A 316 -22.02 28.54 -57.38
CA ARG A 316 -23.00 27.73 -56.61
C ARG A 316 -24.23 27.35 -57.46
N LEU A 317 -24.72 28.28 -58.30
CA LEU A 317 -25.84 28.02 -59.22
C LEU A 317 -25.47 27.04 -60.33
N ARG A 318 -24.22 27.06 -60.81
CA ARG A 318 -23.70 26.09 -61.80
C ARG A 318 -23.40 24.71 -61.21
N GLY A 319 -22.92 24.65 -59.96
CA GLY A 319 -22.53 23.40 -59.29
C GLY A 319 -23.70 22.53 -58.79
N THR A 320 -24.93 23.01 -58.84
CA THR A 320 -26.16 22.28 -58.47
C THR A 320 -26.95 21.77 -59.68
N ALA A 321 -26.39 21.87 -60.88
CA ALA A 321 -26.98 21.36 -62.11
C ALA A 321 -26.58 19.88 -62.33
N HIS A 322 -26.88 18.99 -61.39
CA HIS A 322 -26.95 17.52 -61.55
C HIS A 322 -27.95 16.95 -60.55
#